data_AF-K1RP18-F1
#
_entry.id   AF-K1RP18-F1
#
_cell.length_a   1.000
_cell.length_b   1.000
_cell.length_c   1.000
_cell.angle_alpha   90.00
_cell.angle_beta   90.00
_cell.angle_gamma   90.00
#
_symmetry.space_group_name_H-M   'P 1'
#
loop_
_entity.id
_entity.type
_entity.pdbx_description
1 polymer ?
#
loop_
_entity_poly.entity_id
_entity_poly.type
_entity_poly.pdbx_seq_one_letter_code
_entity_poly.pdbx_strand_id
1 'polypeptide(L)'
;NYIRKSRVEKDLKWTVPSQYGEIDITVNLSKPEKDPKAIAAAGKAASSSYPKCQLCMENEGYAGRVNHPARQNHRIIPITINDSNWGFQYSPYVYYNEHCIVFNGQHVPMKIDKAAFRKLFVFC
;
A
#
# COMPACT_ATOMS: atom_id res chain seq x y z
N ASN A 1 16.19 -13.59 10.98
CA ASN A 1 16.25 -13.88 9.52
C ASN A 1 15.11 -13.18 8.79
N TYR A 2 15.19 -11.85 8.72
CA TYR A 2 14.07 -10.93 8.41
C TYR A 2 13.86 -10.66 6.91
N ILE A 3 14.82 -11.03 6.06
CA ILE A 3 14.76 -10.78 4.61
C ILE A 3 14.76 -12.13 3.89
N ARG A 4 13.60 -12.49 3.31
CA ARG A 4 13.41 -13.71 2.51
C ARG A 4 14.09 -13.56 1.14
N LYS A 5 15.43 -13.59 1.11
CA LYS A 5 16.26 -13.46 -0.11
C LYS A 5 15.87 -14.46 -1.20
N SER A 6 15.52 -15.70 -0.84
CA SER A 6 15.25 -16.79 -1.79
C SER A 6 14.03 -16.60 -2.70
N ARG A 7 13.17 -15.59 -2.43
CA ARG A 7 12.05 -15.27 -3.32
C ARG A 7 12.40 -14.20 -4.36
N VAL A 8 13.33 -13.30 -4.04
CA VAL A 8 13.75 -12.20 -4.92
C VAL A 8 14.55 -12.70 -6.12
N GLU A 9 15.23 -13.86 -6.00
CA GLU A 9 15.99 -14.49 -7.10
C GLU A 9 15.13 -14.91 -8.30
N LYS A 10 13.80 -15.04 -8.13
CA LYS A 10 12.89 -15.34 -9.24
C LYS A 10 12.37 -14.10 -9.95
N ASP A 11 12.67 -12.90 -9.47
CA ASP A 11 12.19 -11.68 -10.09
C ASP A 11 12.95 -11.45 -11.41
N LEU A 12 12.23 -11.35 -12.52
CA LEU A 12 12.82 -11.07 -13.83
C LEU A 12 13.17 -9.58 -13.90
N LYS A 13 14.41 -9.26 -14.28
CA LYS A 13 14.87 -7.88 -14.46
C LYS A 13 15.55 -7.75 -15.80
N TRP A 14 15.17 -6.75 -16.58
CA TRP A 14 15.85 -6.41 -17.82
C TRP A 14 15.75 -4.91 -18.09
N THR A 15 16.70 -4.40 -18.87
CA THR A 15 16.75 -2.99 -19.27
C THR A 15 16.40 -2.88 -20.75
N VAL A 16 15.69 -1.81 -21.11
CA VAL A 16 15.33 -1.53 -22.51
C VAL A 16 15.76 -0.11 -22.85
N PRO A 17 16.58 0.10 -23.90
CA PRO A 17 16.95 1.44 -24.32
C PRO A 17 15.71 2.16 -24.90
N SER A 18 15.48 3.40 -24.48
CA SER A 18 14.43 4.26 -25.01
C SER A 18 14.95 5.65 -25.35
N GLN A 19 14.20 6.39 -26.15
CA GLN A 19 14.49 7.79 -26.48
C GLN A 19 14.54 8.73 -25.25
N TYR A 20 14.05 8.28 -24.09
CA TYR A 20 14.02 9.05 -22.84
C TYR A 20 15.00 8.51 -21.77
N GLY A 21 15.87 7.56 -22.14
CA GLY A 21 16.80 6.89 -21.22
C GLY A 21 16.59 5.38 -21.15
N GLU A 22 17.40 4.68 -20.36
CA GLU A 22 17.20 3.26 -20.09
C GLU A 22 15.99 3.05 -19.19
N ILE A 23 15.10 2.16 -19.61
CA ILE A 23 13.93 1.74 -18.84
C ILE A 23 14.28 0.46 -18.10
N ASP A 24 14.30 0.51 -16.77
CA ASP A 24 14.40 -0.68 -15.91
C ASP A 24 13.04 -1.34 -15.75
N ILE A 25 12.90 -2.59 -16.21
CA ILE A 25 11.68 -3.39 -16.07
C ILE A 25 11.94 -4.53 -15.09
N THR A 26 11.15 -4.61 -14.02
CA THR A 26 11.20 -5.69 -13.02
C THR A 26 9.84 -6.35 -12.87
N VAL A 27 9.78 -7.68 -13.04
CA VAL A 27 8.59 -8.49 -12.74
C VAL A 27 8.82 -9.25 -11.43
N ASN A 28 8.01 -8.92 -10.42
CA ASN A 28 8.08 -9.57 -9.12
C ASN A 28 7.28 -10.90 -9.14
N LEU A 29 7.97 -12.02 -9.29
CA LEU A 29 7.36 -13.36 -9.26
C LEU A 29 7.23 -13.91 -7.82
N SER A 30 7.73 -13.18 -6.84
CA SER A 30 7.72 -13.56 -5.42
C SER A 30 6.41 -13.28 -4.69
N LYS A 31 5.54 -12.44 -5.24
CA LYS A 31 4.15 -12.32 -4.81
C LYS A 31 3.31 -13.43 -5.46
N PRO A 32 2.77 -14.40 -4.70
CA PRO A 32 1.73 -15.25 -5.25
C PRO A 32 0.56 -14.33 -5.62
N GLU A 33 0.19 -14.30 -6.90
CA GLU A 33 -1.11 -13.75 -7.29
C GLU A 33 -2.17 -14.39 -6.40
N LYS A 34 -3.05 -13.57 -5.84
CA LYS A 34 -4.14 -14.09 -5.03
C LYS A 34 -5.02 -14.92 -5.95
N ASP A 35 -5.18 -16.21 -5.63
CA ASP A 35 -6.10 -17.10 -6.34
C ASP A 35 -7.47 -16.39 -6.48
N PRO A 36 -8.07 -16.32 -7.68
CA PRO A 36 -9.40 -15.74 -7.89
C PRO A 36 -10.45 -16.27 -6.90
N LYS A 37 -10.33 -17.54 -6.48
CA LYS A 37 -11.19 -18.14 -5.44
C LYS A 37 -10.97 -17.51 -4.08
N ALA A 38 -9.72 -17.20 -3.71
CA ALA A 38 -9.39 -16.49 -2.48
C ALA A 38 -9.86 -15.02 -2.54
N ILE A 39 -9.85 -14.38 -3.72
CA ILE A 39 -10.42 -13.04 -3.92
C ILE A 39 -11.94 -13.06 -3.72
N ALA A 40 -12.63 -14.02 -4.34
CA ALA A 40 -14.07 -14.17 -4.21
C ALA A 40 -14.49 -14.53 -2.77
N ALA A 41 -13.72 -15.38 -2.08
CA ALA A 41 -13.95 -15.72 -0.68
C ALA A 41 -13.70 -14.53 0.26
N ALA A 42 -12.65 -13.73 0.02
CA ALA A 42 -12.39 -12.52 0.79
C ALA A 42 -13.47 -11.44 0.58
N GLY A 43 -14.05 -11.35 -0.63
CA GLY A 43 -15.19 -10.47 -0.91
C GLY A 43 -16.49 -10.90 -0.22
N LYS A 44 -16.65 -12.19 0.11
CA LYS A 44 -17.83 -12.75 0.81
C LYS A 44 -17.63 -12.90 2.32
N ALA A 45 -16.40 -12.80 2.81
CA ALA A 45 -16.12 -12.90 4.23
C ALA A 45 -16.74 -11.72 4.98
N ALA A 46 -17.34 -11.98 6.14
CA ALA A 46 -17.86 -10.94 7.02
C ALA A 46 -16.75 -9.92 7.28
N SER A 47 -16.96 -8.67 6.84
CA SER A 47 -16.02 -7.61 7.16
C SER A 47 -15.98 -7.50 8.67
N SER A 48 -14.80 -7.62 9.26
CA SER A 48 -14.71 -7.26 10.67
C SER A 48 -15.11 -5.80 10.80
N SER A 49 -15.78 -5.45 11.88
CA SER A 49 -16.08 -4.06 12.21
C SER A 49 -14.84 -3.17 12.37
N TYR A 50 -13.66 -3.75 12.65
CA TYR A 50 -12.46 -2.97 12.98
C TYR A 50 -11.12 -3.73 12.80
N PRO A 51 -10.08 -3.10 12.20
CA PRO A 51 -10.12 -1.96 11.29
C PRO A 51 -10.81 -2.35 9.97
N LYS A 52 -11.48 -1.39 9.31
CA LYS A 52 -12.26 -1.66 8.08
C LYS A 52 -11.39 -2.07 6.90
N CYS A 53 -10.18 -1.52 6.78
CA CYS A 53 -9.18 -1.93 5.79
C CYS A 53 -7.76 -1.73 6.29
N GLN A 54 -6.77 -2.10 5.46
CA GLN A 54 -5.33 -2.02 5.76
C GLN A 54 -4.76 -0.59 5.80
N LEU A 55 -5.53 0.41 5.34
CA LEU A 55 -5.13 1.81 5.22
C LEU A 55 -5.96 2.73 6.14
N CYS A 56 -6.77 2.15 7.02
CA CYS A 56 -7.47 2.89 8.07
C CYS A 56 -6.46 3.44 9.09
N MET A 57 -6.67 4.66 9.62
CA MET A 57 -5.81 5.22 10.68
C MET A 57 -5.83 4.36 11.95
N GLU A 58 -6.94 3.68 12.17
CA GLU A 58 -7.20 2.71 13.23
C GLU A 58 -6.25 1.50 13.22
N ASN A 59 -5.42 1.36 12.19
CA ASN A 59 -4.38 0.34 12.15
C ASN A 59 -3.16 0.67 13.01
N GLU A 60 -2.89 1.94 13.31
CA GLU A 60 -1.77 2.29 14.17
C GLU A 60 -1.92 1.64 15.55
N GLY A 61 -0.92 0.85 15.95
CA GLY A 61 -0.97 0.11 17.22
C GLY A 61 -1.77 -1.20 17.18
N TYR A 62 -2.43 -1.55 16.06
CA TYR A 62 -3.29 -2.75 16.01
C TYR A 62 -2.47 -4.05 16.06
N ALA A 63 -2.81 -4.93 17.01
CA ALA A 63 -2.12 -6.19 17.26
C ALA A 63 -2.22 -7.21 16.10
N GLY A 64 -3.14 -7.00 15.16
CA GLY A 64 -3.37 -7.89 14.04
C GLY A 64 -4.27 -9.08 14.40
N ARG A 65 -4.68 -9.82 13.37
CA ARG A 65 -5.41 -11.08 13.46
C ARG A 65 -5.06 -11.93 12.23
N VAL A 66 -5.56 -13.17 12.16
CA VAL A 66 -5.26 -14.13 11.08
C VAL A 66 -5.40 -13.53 9.67
N ASN A 67 -6.40 -12.67 9.44
CA ASN A 67 -6.66 -12.04 8.14
C ASN A 67 -6.23 -10.55 8.07
N HIS A 68 -5.48 -10.05 9.06
CA HIS A 68 -5.08 -8.64 9.14
C HIS A 68 -3.71 -8.50 9.83
N PRO A 69 -2.63 -8.11 9.11
CA PRO A 69 -1.30 -8.05 9.68
C PRO A 69 -1.23 -7.11 10.88
N ALA A 70 -0.37 -7.44 11.83
CA ALA A 70 -0.05 -6.56 12.95
C ALA A 70 0.59 -5.26 12.44
N ARG A 71 0.16 -4.13 13.00
CA ARG A 71 0.60 -2.77 12.67
C ARG A 71 1.04 -2.00 13.92
N GLN A 72 1.46 -2.73 14.95
CA GLN A 72 1.90 -2.18 16.25
C GLN A 72 3.05 -1.15 16.13
N ASN A 73 3.98 -1.41 15.21
CA ASN A 73 5.13 -0.53 14.95
C ASN A 73 4.88 0.48 13.82
N HIS A 74 3.70 0.44 13.18
CA HIS A 74 3.35 1.41 12.15
C HIS A 74 3.13 2.77 12.83
N ARG A 75 3.69 3.83 12.25
CA ARG A 75 3.50 5.21 12.71
C ARG A 75 2.83 6.00 11.61
N ILE A 76 1.71 6.65 11.96
CA ILE A 76 0.97 7.50 11.05
C ILE A 76 1.18 8.94 11.49
N ILE A 77 1.72 9.76 10.61
CA ILE A 77 1.88 11.19 10.83
C ILE A 77 0.60 11.87 10.32
N PRO A 78 -0.17 12.56 11.17
CA PRO A 78 -1.35 13.30 10.73
C PRO A 78 -0.91 14.51 9.91
N ILE A 79 -1.49 14.69 8.73
CA ILE A 79 -1.26 15.85 7.85
C ILE A 79 -2.59 16.41 7.35
N THR A 80 -2.57 17.67 6.92
CA THR A 80 -3.73 18.34 6.33
C THR A 80 -3.52 18.53 4.84
N ILE A 81 -4.45 18.04 4.02
CA ILE A 81 -4.44 18.23 2.56
C ILE A 81 -5.80 18.78 2.16
N ASN A 82 -5.81 19.98 1.57
CA ASN A 82 -7.04 20.65 1.10
C ASN A 82 -8.12 20.67 2.20
N ASP A 83 -7.74 21.21 3.37
CA ASP A 83 -8.57 21.36 4.58
C ASP A 83 -9.19 20.06 5.12
N SER A 84 -8.65 18.91 4.73
CA SER A 84 -9.08 17.59 5.18
C SER A 84 -7.96 16.90 5.94
N ASN A 85 -8.31 16.02 6.89
CA ASN A 85 -7.36 15.22 7.64
C ASN A 85 -6.91 13.98 6.85
N TRP A 86 -5.60 13.77 6.79
CA TRP A 86 -4.96 12.65 6.12
C TRP A 86 -3.90 12.01 7.02
N GLY A 87 -3.62 10.74 6.77
CA GLY A 87 -2.50 10.02 7.35
C GLY A 87 -1.36 9.90 6.34
N PHE A 88 -0.14 10.16 6.80
CA PHE A 88 1.09 9.88 6.09
C PHE A 88 1.81 8.72 6.79
N GLN A 89 2.26 7.72 6.04
CA GLN A 89 3.07 6.64 6.59
C GLN A 89 4.16 6.22 5.59
N TYR A 90 5.28 5.73 6.10
CA TYR A 90 6.21 4.99 5.27
C TYR A 90 5.67 3.59 4.96
N SER A 91 5.86 3.15 3.73
CA SER A 91 5.53 1.81 3.30
C SER A 91 6.49 0.82 3.98
N PRO A 92 5.99 -0.29 4.56
CA PRO A 92 6.84 -1.31 5.16
C PRO A 92 7.59 -2.14 4.10
N TYR A 93 7.27 -1.95 2.82
CA TYR A 93 7.91 -2.63 1.71
C TYR A 93 8.91 -1.68 1.04
N VAL A 94 10.19 -1.93 1.33
CA VAL A 94 11.36 -1.17 0.88
C VAL A 94 11.66 -1.47 -0.60
N TYR A 95 10.74 -1.07 -1.48
CA TYR A 95 11.01 -1.06 -2.92
C TYR A 95 11.87 0.14 -3.33
N TYR A 96 11.77 1.23 -2.57
CA TYR A 96 12.53 2.48 -2.74
C TYR A 96 12.93 3.01 -1.36
N ASN A 97 14.04 3.76 -1.28
CA ASN A 97 14.51 4.36 -0.03
C ASN A 97 13.46 5.29 0.61
N GLU A 98 12.65 5.97 -0.19
CA GLU A 98 11.66 6.96 0.26
C GLU A 98 10.25 6.62 -0.24
N HIS A 99 9.77 5.41 0.07
CA HIS A 99 8.40 5.01 -0.30
C HIS A 99 7.41 5.39 0.79
N CYS A 100 6.66 6.47 0.58
CA CYS A 100 5.57 6.90 1.45
C CYS A 100 4.19 6.61 0.86
N ILE A 101 3.19 6.55 1.73
CA ILE A 101 1.78 6.37 1.41
C ILE A 101 1.00 7.45 2.15
N VAL A 102 0.13 8.13 1.43
CA VAL A 102 -0.80 9.13 1.96
C VAL A 102 -2.22 8.65 1.73
N PHE A 103 -3.04 8.67 2.77
CA PHE A 103 -4.40 8.15 2.74
C PHE A 103 -5.37 9.00 3.57
N ASN A 104 -6.64 8.96 3.20
CA ASN A 104 -7.66 9.79 3.84
C ASN A 104 -7.86 9.37 5.31
N GLY A 105 -8.05 10.34 6.20
CA GLY A 105 -8.30 10.06 7.62
C GLY A 105 -9.61 9.32 7.87
N GLN A 106 -10.56 9.37 6.92
CA GLN A 106 -11.79 8.59 6.95
C GLN A 106 -11.78 7.45 5.93
N HIS A 107 -12.41 6.34 6.31
CA HIS A 107 -12.65 5.23 5.40
C HIS A 107 -13.74 5.59 4.39
N VAL A 108 -13.34 6.05 3.21
CA VAL A 108 -14.23 6.38 2.10
C VAL A 108 -13.85 5.56 0.85
N PRO A 109 -14.82 5.23 -0.03
CA PRO A 109 -14.51 4.58 -1.29
C PRO A 109 -13.50 5.38 -2.12
N MET A 110 -12.53 4.68 -2.72
CA MET A 110 -11.57 5.31 -3.60
C MET A 110 -12.26 5.81 -4.87
N LYS A 111 -12.15 7.11 -5.14
CA LYS A 111 -12.71 7.75 -6.32
C LYS A 111 -11.66 8.62 -6.98
N ILE A 112 -11.43 8.39 -8.28
CA ILE A 112 -10.56 9.22 -9.10
C ILE A 112 -11.46 10.26 -9.79
N ASP A 113 -11.37 11.51 -9.33
CA ASP A 113 -12.07 12.65 -9.91
C ASP A 113 -11.18 13.90 -9.90
N LYS A 114 -11.71 15.04 -10.36
CA LYS A 114 -10.96 16.31 -10.38
C LYS A 114 -10.42 16.71 -9.00
N ALA A 115 -11.11 16.34 -7.91
CA ALA A 115 -10.66 16.63 -6.57
C ALA A 115 -9.47 15.73 -6.17
N ALA A 116 -9.39 14.49 -6.67
CA ALA A 116 -8.23 13.63 -6.48
C ALA A 116 -6.93 14.28 -6.99
N PHE A 117 -6.97 14.89 -8.18
CA PHE A 117 -5.81 15.62 -8.72
C PHE A 117 -5.46 16.86 -7.91
N ARG A 118 -6.45 17.63 -7.44
CA ARG A 118 -6.19 18.77 -6.54
C ARG A 118 -5.48 18.33 -5.26
N LYS A 119 -5.95 17.25 -4.63
CA LYS A 119 -5.33 16.68 -3.42
C LYS A 119 -3.90 16.22 -3.70
N LEU A 120 -3.66 15.62 -4.86
CA LEU A 120 -2.32 15.20 -5.30
C LEU A 120 -1.37 16.41 -5.45
N PHE A 121 -1.80 17.47 -6.13
CA PHE A 121 -0.99 18.68 -6.35
C PHE A 121 -0.85 19.58 -5.12
N VAL A 122 -1.69 19.42 -4.08
CA VAL A 122 -1.52 20.12 -2.81
C VAL A 122 -0.51 19.39 -1.91
N PHE A 123 -0.34 18.08 -2.12
CA PHE A 123 0.61 17.28 -1.37
C PHE A 123 2.04 17.36 -1.92
N CYS A 124 2.20 17.33 -3.26
CA CYS A 124 3.48 17.50 -3.94
C CYS A 124 3.84 18.98 -4.11
#